data_AF-A0A7S1PZ44-F1
#
_entry.id   AF-A0A7S1PZ44-F1
#
_cell.length_a   1.000
_cell.length_b   1.000
_cell.length_c   1.000
_cell.angle_alpha   90.00
_cell.angle_beta   90.00
_cell.angle_gamma   90.00
#
_symmetry.space_group_name_H-M   'P 1'
#
loop_
_entity.id
_entity.type
_entity.pdbx_description
1 polymer ?
#
loop_
_entity_poly.entity_id
_entity_poly.type
_entity_poly.pdbx_seq_one_letter_code
_entity_poly.pdbx_strand_id
1 'polypeptide(L)'
;MGATLGFESTIGSVLEGVGPDMREQLLLHMDALEKRHIRFRHVAVWRQAFLGGAADHHTLVYEYTFGKRLMSLKIDWGREGISFTDSVEDPCPNGDIIRRKWVRLGPEQVKKSILKVKDWDYLLTIWNCQHFSAYLFEQADEAFADVVGAGA
;
A
#
# COMPACT_ATOMS: atom_id res chain seq x y z
N MET A 1 9.96 -12.83 35.51
CA MET A 1 9.02 -11.70 35.68
C MET A 1 9.72 -10.44 35.20
N GLY A 2 9.05 -9.64 34.37
CA GLY A 2 9.55 -8.40 33.73
C GLY A 2 10.38 -8.69 32.47
N ALA A 3 10.20 -8.08 31.30
CA ALA A 3 9.34 -7.00 30.77
C ALA A 3 9.04 -7.40 29.29
N THR A 4 8.02 -6.92 28.57
CA THR A 4 7.71 -5.54 28.19
C THR A 4 6.27 -5.51 27.68
N LEU A 5 5.41 -4.71 28.33
CA LEU A 5 4.17 -4.20 27.74
C LEU A 5 4.45 -2.76 27.31
N GLY A 6 4.03 -2.39 26.10
CA GLY A 6 4.09 -1.01 25.65
C GLY A 6 3.93 -0.87 24.14
N PHE A 7 2.81 -1.31 23.56
CA PHE A 7 2.33 -0.67 22.33
C PHE A 7 1.70 0.66 22.75
N GLU A 8 2.54 1.66 22.98
CA GLU A 8 2.08 3.05 23.03
C GLU A 8 1.76 3.46 21.59
N SER A 9 0.50 3.22 21.19
CA SER A 9 -0.12 3.96 20.09
C SER A 9 -0.17 5.42 20.55
N THR A 10 0.89 6.17 20.22
CA THR A 10 1.04 7.55 20.61
C THR A 10 0.02 8.38 19.83
N ILE A 11 -0.79 9.14 20.55
CA ILE A 11 -1.78 10.10 20.04
C ILE A 11 -1.15 11.10 19.02
N GLY A 12 0.19 11.20 18.96
CA GLY A 12 0.95 11.95 17.95
C GLY A 12 0.66 11.55 16.50
N SER A 13 0.39 10.27 16.21
CA SER A 13 0.10 9.74 14.86
C SER A 13 -1.16 10.32 14.19
N VAL A 14 -1.97 11.08 14.91
CA VAL A 14 -3.18 11.75 14.39
C VAL A 14 -2.83 13.01 13.58
N LEU A 15 -1.76 13.68 13.96
CA LEU A 15 -1.33 14.97 13.40
C LEU A 15 0.07 14.88 12.78
N GLU A 16 0.92 14.03 13.33
CA GLU A 16 2.18 13.56 12.73
C GLU A 16 1.82 12.49 11.69
N GLY A 17 2.39 12.59 10.50
CA GLY A 17 2.01 11.79 9.35
C GLY A 17 2.17 10.28 9.54
N VAL A 18 2.00 9.53 8.45
CA VAL A 18 2.22 8.07 8.39
C VAL A 18 3.70 7.68 8.58
N GLY A 19 4.51 8.55 9.19
CA GLY A 19 5.97 8.56 9.15
C GLY A 19 6.54 9.53 8.09
N PRO A 20 7.87 9.65 8.02
CA PRO A 20 8.54 10.52 7.05
C PRO A 20 8.24 10.07 5.60
N ASP A 21 8.33 11.00 4.64
CA ASP A 21 8.21 10.64 3.22
C ASP A 21 9.32 9.65 2.83
N MET A 22 8.91 8.42 2.55
CA MET A 22 9.75 7.32 2.07
C MET A 22 9.57 7.07 0.56
N ARG A 23 9.02 8.03 -0.19
CA ARG A 23 8.73 7.86 -1.62
C ARG A 23 9.95 7.43 -2.42
N GLU A 24 11.09 8.08 -2.25
CA GLU A 24 12.30 7.72 -2.99
C GLU A 24 12.75 6.27 -2.69
N GLN A 25 12.68 5.88 -1.41
CA GLN A 25 13.00 4.54 -0.94
C GLN A 25 12.00 3.51 -1.51
N LEU A 26 10.72 3.86 -1.59
CA LEU A 26 9.70 3.03 -2.21
C LEU A 26 9.96 2.83 -3.70
N LEU A 27 10.33 3.89 -4.43
CA LEU A 27 10.66 3.80 -5.87
C LEU A 27 11.90 2.93 -6.11
N LEU A 28 12.95 3.06 -5.28
CA LEU A 28 14.13 2.20 -5.32
C LEU A 28 13.80 0.75 -4.97
N HIS A 29 12.91 0.54 -4.00
CA HIS A 29 12.42 -0.79 -3.65
C HIS A 29 11.65 -1.44 -4.81
N MET A 30 10.82 -0.67 -5.54
CA MET A 30 10.15 -1.17 -6.75
C MET A 30 11.15 -1.61 -7.81
N ASP A 31 12.23 -0.86 -8.03
CA ASP A 31 13.30 -1.25 -8.96
C ASP A 31 14.00 -2.55 -8.52
N ALA A 32 14.21 -2.73 -7.22
CA ALA A 32 14.79 -3.96 -6.68
C ALA A 32 13.86 -5.16 -6.85
N LEU A 33 12.54 -4.99 -6.67
CA LEU A 33 11.54 -6.04 -6.92
C LEU A 33 11.45 -6.38 -8.41
N GLU A 34 11.53 -5.39 -9.31
CA GLU A 34 11.50 -5.62 -10.77
C GLU A 34 12.71 -6.45 -11.22
N LYS A 35 13.92 -6.12 -10.73
CA LYS A 35 15.15 -6.90 -10.99
C LYS A 35 15.06 -8.35 -10.53
N ARG A 36 14.22 -8.63 -9.52
CA ARG A 36 13.93 -9.98 -9.00
C ARG A 36 12.76 -10.65 -9.73
N HIS A 37 12.20 -10.01 -10.75
CA HIS A 37 11.03 -10.47 -11.51
C HIS A 37 9.81 -10.75 -10.63
N ILE A 38 9.62 -9.94 -9.59
CA ILE A 38 8.46 -10.04 -8.71
C ILE A 38 7.19 -9.60 -9.46
N ARG A 39 6.09 -10.27 -9.13
CA ARG A 39 4.74 -9.92 -9.58
C ARG A 39 3.81 -9.94 -8.38
N PHE A 40 3.04 -8.86 -8.24
CA PHE A 40 1.97 -8.78 -7.25
C PHE A 40 0.79 -9.63 -7.72
N ARG A 41 0.20 -10.37 -6.79
CA ARG A 41 -0.92 -11.30 -7.01
C ARG A 41 -2.23 -10.75 -6.47
N HIS A 42 -2.16 -9.92 -5.44
CA HIS A 42 -3.31 -9.22 -4.88
C HIS A 42 -2.99 -7.77 -4.67
N VAL A 43 -4.06 -6.97 -4.72
CA VAL A 43 -4.11 -5.64 -4.14
C VAL A 43 -5.33 -5.57 -3.23
N ALA A 44 -5.18 -4.93 -2.07
CA ALA A 44 -6.26 -4.72 -1.12
C ALA A 44 -6.22 -3.30 -0.58
N VAL A 45 -7.40 -2.74 -0.29
CA VAL A 45 -7.54 -1.54 0.53
C VAL A 45 -8.00 -1.99 1.90
N TRP A 46 -7.20 -1.67 2.90
CA TRP A 46 -7.51 -1.87 4.31
C TRP A 46 -8.03 -0.57 4.90
N ARG A 47 -8.91 -0.70 5.89
CA ARG A 47 -9.46 0.39 6.67
C ARG A 47 -9.19 0.10 8.14
N GLN A 48 -8.54 1.02 8.81
CA GLN A 48 -8.36 0.96 10.25
C GLN A 48 -9.08 2.13 10.89
N ALA A 49 -10.02 1.83 11.81
CA ALA A 49 -10.71 2.86 12.56
C ALA A 49 -9.70 3.63 13.42
N PHE A 50 -9.83 4.96 13.42
CA PHE A 50 -8.92 5.87 14.10
C PHE A 50 -9.71 6.88 14.95
N LEU A 51 -9.08 7.43 15.99
CA LEU A 51 -9.71 8.38 16.93
C LEU A 51 -11.08 7.91 17.48
N GLY A 52 -11.19 6.64 17.88
CA GLY A 52 -12.47 6.09 18.36
C GLY A 52 -13.58 6.05 17.31
N GLY A 53 -13.24 6.02 16.02
CA GLY A 53 -14.17 5.96 14.89
C GLY A 53 -14.51 7.30 14.25
N ALA A 54 -13.88 8.40 14.68
CA ALA A 54 -14.13 9.73 14.10
C ALA A 54 -13.48 9.92 12.71
N ALA A 55 -12.45 9.13 12.40
CA ALA A 55 -11.81 9.09 11.09
C ALA A 55 -11.32 7.68 10.80
N ASP A 56 -11.23 7.34 9.51
CA ASP A 56 -10.69 6.06 9.06
C ASP A 56 -9.35 6.29 8.35
N HIS A 57 -8.35 5.49 8.72
CA HIS A 57 -7.10 5.41 7.96
C HIS A 57 -7.21 4.32 6.90
N HIS A 58 -6.86 4.67 5.67
CA HIS A 58 -6.91 3.76 4.53
C HIS A 58 -5.50 3.45 4.05
N THR A 59 -5.24 2.15 3.92
CA THR A 59 -3.93 1.62 3.55
C THR A 59 -4.07 0.77 2.29
N LEU A 60 -3.11 0.91 1.37
CA LEU A 60 -3.00 0.04 0.22
C LEU A 60 -2.00 -1.07 0.50
N VAL A 61 -2.37 -2.32 0.20
CA VAL A 61 -1.49 -3.48 0.38
C VAL A 61 -1.39 -4.24 -0.93
N TYR A 62 -0.16 -4.47 -1.39
CA TYR A 62 0.14 -5.41 -2.47
C TYR A 62 0.76 -6.67 -1.91
N GLU A 63 0.26 -7.84 -2.30
CA GLU A 63 0.83 -9.12 -1.88
C GLU A 63 1.59 -9.80 -3.01
N TYR A 64 2.73 -10.41 -2.67
CA TYR A 64 3.53 -11.19 -3.61
C TYR A 64 4.25 -12.34 -2.92
N THR A 65 4.80 -13.28 -3.69
CA THR A 65 5.56 -14.41 -3.15
C THR A 65 7.05 -14.18 -3.34
N PHE A 66 7.85 -14.33 -2.28
CA PHE A 66 9.31 -14.36 -2.35
C PHE A 66 9.84 -15.67 -1.76
N GLY A 67 10.43 -16.51 -2.61
CA GLY A 67 10.74 -17.89 -2.24
C GLY A 67 9.48 -18.67 -1.87
N LYS A 68 9.37 -19.10 -0.61
CA LYS A 68 8.21 -19.83 -0.07
C LYS A 68 7.33 -18.98 0.86
N ARG A 69 7.58 -17.67 0.95
CA ARG A 69 6.88 -16.77 1.87
C ARG A 69 5.94 -15.85 1.10
N LEU A 70 4.77 -15.61 1.68
CA LEU A 70 3.89 -14.52 1.27
C LEU A 70 4.42 -13.24 1.90
N MET A 71 4.62 -12.23 1.07
CA MET A 71 5.09 -10.91 1.43
C MET A 71 3.97 -9.91 1.19
N SER A 72 3.92 -8.87 2.01
CA SER A 72 2.94 -7.80 1.98
C SER A 72 3.67 -6.45 1.93
N LEU A 73 3.55 -5.77 0.80
CA LEU A 73 3.97 -4.38 0.64
C LEU A 73 2.81 -3.48 1.06
N LYS A 74 2.91 -2.92 2.25
CA LYS A 74 2.00 -1.92 2.81
C LYS A 74 2.45 -0.53 2.38
N ILE A 75 1.54 0.26 1.83
CA ILE A 75 1.76 1.66 1.44
C ILE A 75 0.70 2.52 2.13
N ASP A 76 1.19 3.47 2.92
CA ASP A 76 0.38 4.46 3.61
C ASP A 76 0.68 5.85 3.02
N TRP A 77 -0.32 6.73 3.01
CA TRP A 77 -0.15 8.10 2.54
C TRP A 77 -0.78 9.09 3.51
N GLY A 78 -0.01 10.09 3.92
CA GLY A 78 -0.43 11.10 4.89
C GLY A 78 0.11 12.49 4.51
N ARG A 79 -0.03 13.44 5.43
CA ARG A 79 0.43 14.84 5.23
C ARG A 79 1.92 14.95 4.93
N GLU A 80 2.71 14.06 5.53
CA GLU A 80 4.16 14.03 5.38
C GLU A 80 4.63 13.28 4.13
N GLY A 81 3.72 12.72 3.33
CA GLY A 81 4.06 11.95 2.13
C GLY A 81 3.72 10.47 2.28
N ILE A 82 4.43 9.64 1.51
CA ILE A 82 4.19 8.20 1.43
C ILE A 82 5.12 7.49 2.41
N SER A 83 4.59 6.59 3.24
CA SER A 83 5.42 5.62 3.95
C SER A 83 5.11 4.21 3.48
N PHE A 84 6.06 3.29 3.67
CA PHE A 84 5.84 1.90 3.28
C PHE A 84 6.59 0.92 4.18
N THR A 85 6.04 -0.29 4.26
CA THR A 85 6.66 -1.45 4.90
C THR A 85 6.50 -2.65 4.00
N ASP A 86 7.53 -3.49 3.89
CA ASP A 86 7.47 -4.76 3.19
C ASP A 86 7.85 -5.89 4.15
N SER A 87 6.88 -6.73 4.50
CA SER A 87 7.02 -7.72 5.57
C SER A 87 6.23 -8.99 5.28
N VAL A 88 6.54 -10.06 6.03
CA VAL A 88 5.77 -11.31 6.08
C VAL A 88 4.64 -11.26 7.11
N GLU A 89 4.65 -10.24 7.98
CA GLU A 89 3.68 -10.06 9.03
C GLU A 89 2.35 -9.53 8.47
N ASP A 90 1.30 -9.61 9.28
CA ASP A 90 0.02 -9.00 8.95
C ASP A 90 0.22 -7.48 8.74
N PRO A 91 -0.06 -6.94 7.54
CA PRO A 91 0.18 -5.52 7.25
C PRO A 91 -0.73 -4.59 8.08
N CYS A 92 -1.87 -5.08 8.56
CA CYS A 92 -2.90 -4.29 9.23
C CYS A 92 -3.62 -5.13 10.31
N PRO A 93 -2.96 -5.48 11.43
CA PRO A 93 -3.49 -6.43 12.43
C PRO A 93 -4.78 -5.98 13.14
N ASN A 94 -5.13 -4.69 13.05
CA ASN A 94 -6.35 -4.12 13.62
C ASN A 94 -7.26 -3.49 12.54
N GLY A 95 -7.02 -3.80 11.27
CA GLY A 95 -7.77 -3.25 10.15
C GLY A 95 -8.73 -4.26 9.53
N ASP A 96 -9.74 -3.74 8.84
CA ASP A 96 -10.64 -4.52 8.00
C ASP A 96 -10.22 -4.40 6.54
N ILE A 97 -10.30 -5.49 5.78
CA ILE A 97 -10.21 -5.44 4.32
C ILE A 97 -11.55 -4.96 3.77
N ILE A 98 -11.58 -3.76 3.18
CA ILE A 98 -12.81 -3.22 2.58
C ILE A 98 -12.91 -3.50 1.08
N ARG A 99 -11.77 -3.69 0.40
CA ARG A 99 -11.71 -4.05 -1.02
C ARG A 99 -10.50 -4.94 -1.27
N ARG A 100 -10.65 -5.95 -2.14
CA ARG A 100 -9.55 -6.83 -2.56
C ARG A 100 -9.82 -7.34 -3.97
N LYS A 101 -8.78 -7.44 -4.80
CA LYS A 101 -8.85 -8.13 -6.09
C LYS A 101 -7.55 -8.86 -6.41
N TRP A 102 -7.66 -9.87 -7.26
CA TRP A 102 -6.52 -10.50 -7.90
C TRP A 102 -5.95 -9.58 -8.97
N VAL A 103 -4.63 -9.57 -9.10
CA VAL A 103 -3.91 -8.76 -10.08
C VAL A 103 -2.72 -9.54 -10.60
N ARG A 104 -2.18 -9.13 -11.74
CA ARG A 104 -0.90 -9.62 -12.26
C ARG A 104 -0.02 -8.44 -12.64
N LEU A 105 0.40 -7.71 -11.63
CA LEU A 105 1.03 -6.40 -11.81
C LEU A 105 2.52 -6.45 -11.46
N GLY A 106 3.35 -5.82 -12.29
CA GLY A 106 4.78 -5.65 -12.05
C GLY A 106 5.11 -4.41 -11.22
N PRO A 107 6.20 -4.42 -10.41
CA PRO A 107 6.68 -3.25 -9.68
C PRO A 107 6.76 -1.96 -10.51
N GLU A 108 7.19 -2.04 -11.77
CA GLU A 108 7.23 -0.86 -12.66
C GLU A 108 5.85 -0.22 -12.89
N GLN A 109 4.78 -1.01 -12.92
CA GLN A 109 3.42 -0.48 -13.07
C GLN A 109 2.97 0.24 -11.79
N VAL A 110 3.28 -0.29 -10.60
CA VAL A 110 3.01 0.41 -9.32
C VAL A 110 3.77 1.72 -9.29
N LYS A 111 5.06 1.67 -9.64
CA LYS A 111 5.96 2.82 -9.68
C LYS A 111 5.40 3.94 -10.56
N LYS A 112 4.94 3.61 -11.77
CA LYS A 112 4.29 4.58 -12.68
C LYS A 112 3.05 5.21 -12.06
N SER A 113 2.21 4.43 -11.41
CA SER A 113 0.98 4.94 -10.77
C SER A 113 1.29 5.86 -9.58
N ILE A 114 2.30 5.54 -8.77
CA ILE A 114 2.77 6.42 -7.69
C ILE A 114 3.31 7.74 -8.26
N LEU A 115 4.12 7.68 -9.32
CA LEU A 115 4.71 8.88 -9.93
C LEU A 115 3.66 9.83 -10.53
N LYS A 116 2.51 9.33 -10.97
CA LYS A 116 1.40 10.15 -11.48
C LYS A 116 0.78 11.06 -10.42
N VAL A 117 0.86 10.66 -9.15
CA VAL A 117 0.26 11.39 -8.01
C VAL A 117 1.31 12.03 -7.11
N LYS A 118 2.59 12.07 -7.52
CA LYS A 118 3.70 12.53 -6.69
C LYS A 118 3.58 14.00 -6.25
N ASP A 119 2.99 14.84 -7.10
CA ASP A 119 2.88 16.29 -6.91
C ASP A 119 1.52 16.68 -6.32
N TRP A 120 0.72 15.70 -5.87
CA TRP A 120 -0.61 15.96 -5.34
C TRP A 120 -0.51 16.12 -3.82
N ASP A 121 -1.02 17.24 -3.31
CA ASP A 121 -0.99 17.52 -1.88
C ASP A 121 -2.01 16.68 -1.10
N TYR A 122 -1.63 16.28 0.10
CA TYR A 122 -2.56 15.65 1.02
C TYR A 122 -3.48 16.71 1.64
N LEU A 123 -4.76 16.63 1.29
CA LEU A 123 -5.81 17.48 1.83
C LEU A 123 -6.92 16.60 2.40
N LEU A 124 -7.11 16.66 3.73
CA LEU A 124 -8.00 15.75 4.47
C LEU A 124 -9.42 15.65 3.87
N THR A 125 -9.93 16.75 3.29
CA THR A 125 -11.29 16.85 2.73
C THR A 125 -11.37 16.70 1.21
N ILE A 126 -10.24 16.68 0.49
CA ILE A 126 -10.23 16.72 -0.99
C ILE A 126 -9.47 15.51 -1.55
N TRP A 127 -8.21 15.33 -1.14
CA TRP A 127 -7.35 14.28 -1.65
C TRP A 127 -6.54 13.70 -0.48
N ASN A 128 -7.03 12.59 0.06
CA ASN A 128 -6.54 11.97 1.30
C ASN A 128 -6.19 10.48 1.08
N CYS A 129 -5.86 9.75 2.15
CA CYS A 129 -5.44 8.35 2.08
C CYS A 129 -6.49 7.41 1.44
N GLN A 130 -7.79 7.70 1.62
CA GLN A 130 -8.88 6.95 1.00
C GLN A 130 -8.84 7.11 -0.53
N HIS A 131 -8.72 8.35 -1.00
CA HIS A 131 -8.70 8.66 -2.42
C HIS A 131 -7.46 8.11 -3.12
N PHE A 132 -6.30 8.24 -2.48
CA PHE A 132 -5.04 7.67 -2.95
C PHE A 132 -5.09 6.14 -3.05
N SER A 133 -5.57 5.48 -1.99
CA SER A 133 -5.69 4.01 -1.98
C SER A 133 -6.68 3.53 -3.04
N ALA A 134 -7.82 4.23 -3.19
CA ALA A 134 -8.78 3.93 -4.24
C ALA A 134 -8.17 4.11 -5.64
N TYR A 135 -7.47 5.23 -5.90
CA TYR A 135 -6.81 5.50 -7.17
C TYR A 135 -5.82 4.40 -7.56
N LEU A 136 -4.89 4.05 -6.66
CA LEU A 136 -3.88 3.02 -6.95
C LEU A 136 -4.50 1.62 -7.06
N PHE A 137 -5.57 1.34 -6.31
CA PHE A 137 -6.34 0.11 -6.45
C PHE A 137 -6.98 0.01 -7.84
N GLU A 138 -7.60 1.08 -8.35
CA GLU A 138 -8.16 1.07 -9.71
C GLU A 138 -7.08 0.93 -10.79
N GLN A 139 -5.94 1.61 -10.64
CA GLN A 139 -4.83 1.47 -11.60
C GLN A 139 -4.22 0.06 -11.62
N ALA A 140 -4.51 -0.78 -10.62
CA ALA A 140 -4.02 -2.15 -10.55
C ALA A 140 -4.84 -3.16 -11.38
N ASP A 141 -5.69 -2.70 -12.31
CA ASP A 141 -6.45 -3.57 -13.19
C ASP A 141 -5.58 -4.46 -14.09
N GLU A 142 -6.15 -5.63 -14.37
CA GLU A 142 -5.56 -6.65 -15.23
C GLU A 142 -5.30 -6.09 -16.63
N ALA A 143 -4.01 -5.97 -16.99
CA ALA A 143 -3.60 -5.98 -18.39
C ALA A 143 -3.78 -7.41 -18.96
N PHE A 144 -5.03 -7.88 -19.03
CA PHE A 144 -5.45 -9.07 -19.77
C PHE A 144 -6.28 -8.65 -20.99
N ALA A 145 -5.72 -7.75 -21.78
CA ALA A 145 -6.08 -7.61 -23.18
C ALA A 145 -4.82 -7.87 -23.99
N ASP A 146 -4.42 -9.13 -24.07
CA ASP A 146 -3.79 -9.75 -25.24
C ASP A 146 -3.37 -11.18 -24.88
N VAL A 147 -3.47 -12.09 -25.85
CA VAL A 147 -3.15 -13.54 -25.79
C VAL A 147 -4.26 -14.47 -25.27
N VAL A 148 -5.50 -14.29 -25.72
CA VAL A 148 -6.39 -15.42 -26.04
C VAL A 148 -7.14 -15.10 -27.34
N GLY A 149 -6.44 -15.15 -28.47
CA GLY A 149 -7.03 -14.84 -29.79
C GLY A 149 -6.17 -15.20 -31.01
N ALA A 150 -5.14 -16.04 -30.84
CA ALA A 150 -4.35 -16.55 -31.96
C ALA A 150 -4.12 -18.06 -31.73
N GLY A 151 -5.14 -18.84 -32.05
CA GLY A 151 -5.14 -20.28 -31.86
C GLY A 151 -6.48 -20.87 -32.28
N ALA A 152 -6.91 -20.57 -33.50
CA ALA A 152 -7.92 -21.31 -34.25
C ALA A 152 -7.30 -21.70 -35.58
#